data_AF-A0A7X6YWV8-F1
#
_entry.id   AF-A0A7X6YWV8-F1
#
_cell.length_a   1.000
_cell.length_b   1.000
_cell.length_c   1.000
_cell.angle_alpha   90.00
_cell.angle_beta   90.00
_cell.angle_gamma   90.00
#
_symmetry.space_group_name_H-M   'P 1'
#
loop_
_entity.id
_entity.type
_entity.pdbx_description
1 polymer ?
#
loop_
_entity_poly.entity_id
_entity_poly.type
_entity_poly.pdbx_seq_one_letter_code
_entity_poly.pdbx_strand_id
1 'polypeptide(L)'
;QTYTDNRGMLAVQLPGGIPLVQGDRAMTITTVTTGAEVNLQVQVGGRALDVTQANLGGRFQGMFAMRDSFIDGLRGDLDTLAADIAGAVNSEHAKGYAPDGTTGANFFADLSGYTTNQARHLQVALTGGAEIAAAGQPNAAPGDNENALRIAALEVAHTVGTSSDSFDEFFSQLVATVGIEAARNDLAVTGARDATVQLQNLRDGFSGVSLEEEMIDLIQYQRGFESSAKFLSTVDEMMTAILQLRG
;
A
#
# COMPACT_ATOMS: atom_id res chain seq x y z
N GLN A 1 4.59 16.10 8.15
CA GLN A 1 4.10 17.41 8.62
C GLN A 1 5.29 18.33 8.80
N THR A 2 5.10 19.63 8.58
CA THR A 2 6.14 20.64 8.76
C THR A 2 5.63 21.76 9.64
N TYR A 3 6.52 22.34 10.46
CA TYR A 3 6.24 23.53 11.25
C TYR A 3 7.52 24.34 11.44
N THR A 4 7.39 25.64 11.67
CA THR A 4 8.53 26.49 12.02
C THR A 4 8.70 26.49 13.53
N ASP A 5 9.90 26.21 14.01
CA ASP A 5 10.20 26.24 15.43
C ASP A 5 10.40 27.68 15.95
N ASN A 6 10.57 27.83 17.27
CA ASN A 6 10.77 29.13 17.92
C ASN A 6 12.05 29.87 17.49
N ARG A 7 12.93 29.23 16.71
CA ARG A 7 14.18 29.79 16.18
C ARG A 7 14.07 30.11 14.69
N GLY A 8 12.88 29.97 14.09
CA GLY A 8 12.67 30.20 12.66
C GLY A 8 13.14 29.05 11.77
N MET A 9 13.52 27.90 12.34
CA MET A 9 13.97 26.73 11.57
C MET A 9 12.79 25.84 11.20
N LEU A 10 12.84 25.27 9.99
CA LEU A 10 11.83 24.33 9.53
C LEU A 10 12.05 22.95 10.17
N ALA A 11 11.07 22.49 10.95
CA ALA A 11 11.01 21.12 11.44
C ALA A 11 10.16 20.26 10.50
N VAL A 12 10.58 19.01 10.32
CA VAL A 12 9.87 18.00 9.52
C VAL A 12 9.68 16.76 10.38
N GLN A 13 8.44 16.26 10.45
CA GLN A 13 8.10 15.06 11.22
C GLN A 13 7.16 14.15 10.43
N LEU A 14 7.28 12.84 10.67
CA LEU A 14 6.31 11.85 10.22
C LEU A 14 4.97 12.02 10.97
N PRO A 15 3.86 11.49 10.41
CA PRO A 15 2.65 11.23 11.18
C PRO A 15 2.94 10.55 12.53
N GLY A 16 2.27 11.01 13.59
CA GLY A 16 2.53 10.55 14.96
C GLY A 16 3.73 11.23 15.65
N GLY A 17 4.39 12.19 15.00
CA GLY A 17 5.37 13.08 15.64
C GLY A 17 6.82 12.59 15.65
N ILE A 18 7.16 11.53 14.89
CA ILE A 18 8.55 11.06 14.78
C ILE A 18 9.36 12.10 13.97
N PRO A 19 10.40 12.73 14.55
CA PRO A 19 11.14 13.79 13.87
C PRO A 19 12.01 13.23 12.74
N LEU A 20 12.03 13.92 11.60
CA LEU A 20 12.95 13.69 10.48
C LEU A 20 13.98 14.81 10.36
N VAL A 21 13.58 16.05 10.63
CA VAL A 21 14.45 17.21 10.71
C VAL A 21 14.03 18.04 11.91
N GLN A 22 14.99 18.37 12.79
CA GLN A 22 14.76 19.23 13.94
C GLN A 22 15.99 20.12 14.16
N GLY A 23 15.80 21.43 14.02
CA GLY A 23 16.90 22.39 14.03
C GLY A 23 17.92 22.12 12.92
N ASP A 24 19.18 21.92 13.31
CA ASP A 24 20.31 21.61 12.42
C ASP A 24 20.55 20.10 12.23
N ARG A 25 19.67 19.25 12.78
CA ARG A 25 19.84 17.79 12.75
C ARG A 25 18.82 17.11 11.83
N ALA A 26 19.33 16.29 10.92
CA ALA A 26 18.55 15.32 10.17
C ALA A 26 18.64 13.94 10.85
N MET A 27 17.50 13.27 10.96
CA MET A 27 17.40 11.90 11.46
C MET A 27 17.48 10.92 10.29
N THR A 28 18.00 9.72 10.55
CA THR A 28 18.14 8.68 9.51
C THR A 28 17.04 7.64 9.67
N ILE A 29 16.35 7.34 8.57
CA ILE A 29 15.48 6.17 8.45
C ILE A 29 16.36 4.98 8.06
N THR A 30 16.26 3.90 8.82
CA THR A 30 16.97 2.65 8.61
C THR A 30 15.98 1.52 8.43
N THR A 31 16.27 0.59 7.52
CA THR A 31 15.54 -0.67 7.43
C THR A 31 16.08 -1.64 8.47
N VAL A 32 15.18 -2.33 9.17
CA VAL A 32 15.51 -3.42 10.10
C VAL A 32 14.83 -4.68 9.59
N THR A 33 15.63 -5.72 9.37
CA THR A 33 15.13 -7.00 8.88
C THR A 33 15.06 -7.99 10.04
N THR A 34 13.88 -8.57 10.27
CA THR A 34 13.65 -9.63 11.26
C THR A 34 13.12 -10.85 10.53
N GLY A 35 13.98 -11.86 10.30
CA GLY A 35 13.63 -12.99 9.46
C GLY A 35 13.35 -12.56 8.02
N ALA A 36 12.11 -12.75 7.55
CA ALA A 36 11.66 -12.33 6.22
C ALA A 36 10.98 -10.94 6.22
N GLU A 37 10.72 -10.36 7.39
CA GLU A 37 10.05 -9.07 7.50
C GLU A 37 11.04 -7.91 7.43
N VAL A 38 10.64 -6.84 6.74
CA VAL A 38 11.42 -5.61 6.63
C VAL A 38 10.64 -4.47 7.27
N ASN A 39 11.14 -3.93 8.37
CA ASN A 39 10.52 -2.82 9.08
C ASN A 39 11.39 -1.56 8.96
N LEU A 40 10.80 -0.41 9.30
CA LEU A 40 11.49 0.86 9.30
C LEU A 40 11.69 1.34 10.74
N GLN A 41 12.85 1.95 10.98
CA GLN A 41 13.15 2.64 12.23
C GLN A 41 13.75 4.01 11.92
N VAL A 42 13.50 4.99 12.80
CA VAL A 42 14.19 6.28 12.78
C VAL A 42 15.13 6.35 13.98
N GLN A 43 16.38 6.72 13.73
CA GLN A 43 17.37 6.94 14.79
C GLN A 43 17.28 8.36 15.32
N VAL A 44 16.96 8.52 16.60
CA VAL A 44 16.81 9.82 17.29
C VAL A 44 17.63 9.81 18.57
N GLY A 45 18.70 10.62 18.62
CA GLY A 45 19.50 10.79 19.85
C GLY A 45 20.09 9.49 20.41
N GLY A 46 20.46 8.55 19.54
CA GLY A 46 20.97 7.22 19.92
C GLY A 46 19.91 6.18 20.28
N ARG A 47 18.62 6.50 20.11
CA ARG A 47 17.51 5.55 20.27
C ARG A 47 16.86 5.26 18.92
N ALA A 48 16.52 4.01 18.69
CA ALA A 48 15.71 3.61 17.55
C ALA A 48 14.22 3.73 17.89
N LEU A 49 13.45 4.38 17.02
CA LEU A 49 11.99 4.45 17.09
C LEU A 49 11.40 3.66 15.93
N ASP A 50 10.51 2.71 16.20
CA ASP A 50 9.81 1.96 15.16
C ASP A 50 8.88 2.87 14.36
N VAL A 51 8.88 2.67 13.05
CA VAL A 51 8.00 3.35 12.10
C VAL A 51 7.03 2.33 11.56
N THR A 52 5.79 2.42 12.02
CA THR A 52 4.69 1.54 11.58
C THR A 52 3.92 2.18 10.43
N GLN A 53 2.98 1.44 9.83
CA GLN A 53 2.10 1.97 8.79
C GLN A 53 1.36 3.26 9.23
N ALA A 54 1.01 3.39 10.51
CA ALA A 54 0.34 4.58 11.07
C ALA A 54 1.25 5.83 11.10
N ASN A 55 2.57 5.62 11.07
CA ASN A 55 3.56 6.69 11.03
C ASN A 55 3.94 7.08 9.61
N LEU A 56 3.41 6.41 8.59
CA LEU A 56 3.79 6.61 7.20
C LEU A 56 2.69 7.35 6.44
N GLY A 57 3.10 7.97 5.34
CA GLY A 57 2.20 8.56 4.36
C GLY A 57 2.68 8.26 2.94
N GLY A 58 1.86 8.62 1.95
CA GLY A 58 2.22 8.51 0.53
C GLY A 58 2.64 7.08 0.13
N ARG A 59 3.69 6.98 -0.71
CA ARG A 59 4.13 5.71 -1.28
C ARG A 59 4.58 4.69 -0.21
N PHE A 60 5.22 5.13 0.86
CA PHE A 60 5.64 4.21 1.94
C PHE A 60 4.45 3.56 2.63
N GLN A 61 3.43 4.36 3.00
CA GLN A 61 2.22 3.82 3.61
C GLN A 61 1.52 2.83 2.67
N GLY A 62 1.42 3.17 1.37
CA GLY A 62 0.82 2.27 0.37
C GLY A 62 1.59 0.96 0.21
N MET A 63 2.93 1.00 0.19
CA MET A 63 3.75 -0.21 0.11
C MET A 63 3.56 -1.13 1.32
N PHE A 64 3.55 -0.56 2.53
CA PHE A 64 3.30 -1.33 3.76
C PHE A 64 1.86 -1.86 3.81
N ALA A 65 0.87 -1.07 3.41
CA ALA A 65 -0.53 -1.51 3.32
C ALA A 65 -0.68 -2.73 2.39
N MET A 66 -0.07 -2.65 1.21
CA MET A 66 -0.11 -3.73 0.23
C MET A 66 0.58 -4.99 0.75
N ARG A 67 1.75 -4.85 1.38
CA ARG A 67 2.52 -5.99 1.87
C ARG A 67 1.89 -6.65 3.10
N ASP A 68 1.58 -5.86 4.12
CA ASP A 68 1.26 -6.35 5.48
C ASP A 68 -0.22 -6.63 5.69
N SER A 69 -1.10 -6.04 4.86
CA SER A 69 -2.54 -6.27 4.98
C SER A 69 -3.09 -6.97 3.75
N PHE A 70 -2.87 -6.40 2.56
CA PHE A 70 -3.53 -6.93 1.37
C PHE A 70 -2.94 -8.27 0.91
N ILE A 71 -1.64 -8.32 0.63
CA ILE A 71 -0.96 -9.55 0.18
C ILE A 71 -0.96 -10.61 1.29
N ASP A 72 -0.78 -10.21 2.55
CA ASP A 72 -0.82 -11.14 3.68
C ASP A 72 -2.21 -11.78 3.83
N GLY A 73 -3.28 -10.98 3.71
CA GLY A 73 -4.66 -11.49 3.67
C GLY A 73 -4.89 -12.48 2.53
N LEU A 74 -4.49 -12.14 1.30
CA LEU A 74 -4.60 -13.05 0.14
C LEU A 74 -3.82 -14.36 0.34
N ARG A 75 -2.67 -14.32 1.02
CA ARG A 75 -1.90 -15.52 1.35
C ARG A 75 -2.66 -16.38 2.37
N GLY A 76 -3.26 -15.77 3.38
CA GLY A 76 -4.12 -16.47 4.34
C GLY A 76 -5.33 -17.14 3.69
N ASP A 77 -5.97 -16.46 2.73
CA ASP A 77 -7.08 -17.03 1.96
C ASP A 77 -6.62 -18.23 1.10
N LEU A 78 -5.47 -18.12 0.43
CA LEU A 78 -4.87 -19.24 -0.32
C LEU A 78 -4.52 -20.41 0.59
N ASP A 79 -3.95 -20.14 1.77
CA ASP A 79 -3.61 -21.16 2.75
C ASP A 79 -4.84 -21.91 3.26
N THR A 80 -5.94 -21.16 3.50
CA THR A 80 -7.23 -21.73 3.90
C THR A 80 -7.80 -22.62 2.80
N LEU A 81 -7.85 -22.11 1.56
CA LEU A 81 -8.33 -22.87 0.41
C LEU A 81 -7.52 -24.16 0.19
N ALA A 82 -6.19 -24.08 0.27
CA ALA A 82 -5.32 -25.25 0.12
C ALA A 82 -5.52 -26.29 1.22
N ALA A 83 -5.64 -25.84 2.48
CA ALA A 83 -5.90 -26.72 3.61
C ALA A 83 -7.23 -27.47 3.46
N ASP A 84 -8.30 -26.78 3.03
CA ASP A 84 -9.61 -27.41 2.87
C ASP A 84 -9.69 -28.31 1.64
N ILE A 85 -9.09 -27.92 0.51
CA ILE A 85 -8.98 -28.82 -0.65
C ILE A 85 -8.26 -30.11 -0.23
N ALA A 86 -7.11 -29.99 0.45
CA ALA A 86 -6.37 -31.16 0.92
C ALA A 86 -7.22 -32.01 1.88
N GLY A 87 -7.84 -31.38 2.88
CA GLY A 87 -8.63 -32.05 3.89
C GLY A 87 -9.87 -32.74 3.33
N ALA A 88 -10.66 -32.05 2.51
CA ALA A 88 -11.88 -32.57 1.90
C ALA A 88 -11.59 -33.72 0.93
N VAL A 89 -10.59 -33.55 0.04
CA VAL A 89 -10.20 -34.60 -0.89
C VAL A 89 -9.63 -35.80 -0.13
N ASN A 90 -8.80 -35.60 0.89
CA ASN A 90 -8.28 -36.71 1.71
C ASN A 90 -9.41 -37.46 2.43
N SER A 91 -10.37 -36.72 2.99
CA SER A 91 -11.53 -37.29 3.68
C SER A 91 -12.37 -38.20 2.77
N GLU A 92 -12.63 -37.78 1.53
CA GLU A 92 -13.35 -38.62 0.56
C GLU A 92 -12.48 -39.72 -0.04
N HIS A 93 -11.22 -39.44 -0.37
CA HIS A 93 -10.28 -40.42 -0.91
C HIS A 93 -10.07 -41.60 0.06
N ALA A 94 -9.94 -41.31 1.36
CA ALA A 94 -9.80 -42.33 2.39
C ALA A 94 -11.00 -43.30 2.50
N LYS A 95 -12.19 -42.90 2.03
CA LYS A 95 -13.39 -43.75 2.00
C LYS A 95 -13.45 -44.69 0.79
N GLY A 96 -12.59 -44.47 -0.22
CA GLY A 96 -12.58 -45.24 -1.44
C GLY A 96 -11.72 -46.50 -1.37
N TYR A 97 -11.71 -47.23 -2.49
CA TYR A 97 -10.91 -48.43 -2.69
C TYR A 97 -10.04 -48.28 -3.94
N ALA A 98 -8.74 -48.55 -3.79
CA ALA A 98 -7.76 -48.42 -4.86
C ALA A 98 -7.53 -49.75 -5.60
N PRO A 99 -7.07 -49.73 -6.87
CA PRO A 99 -6.76 -50.93 -7.65
C PRO A 99 -5.74 -51.88 -7.02
N ASP A 100 -4.80 -51.36 -6.24
CA ASP A 100 -3.81 -52.16 -5.50
C ASP A 100 -4.35 -52.75 -4.18
N GLY A 101 -5.62 -52.48 -3.86
CA GLY A 101 -6.30 -52.91 -2.64
C GLY A 101 -6.10 -51.98 -1.45
N THR A 102 -5.38 -50.87 -1.60
CA THR A 102 -5.22 -49.86 -0.55
C THR A 102 -6.53 -49.08 -0.32
N THR A 103 -6.73 -48.67 0.93
CA THR A 103 -7.86 -47.85 1.37
C THR A 103 -7.40 -47.00 2.57
N GLY A 104 -8.10 -45.89 2.85
CA GLY A 104 -7.72 -44.99 3.95
C GLY A 104 -6.48 -44.13 3.69
N ALA A 105 -5.93 -44.15 2.48
CA ALA A 105 -4.76 -43.35 2.11
C ALA A 105 -5.16 -41.89 1.82
N ASN A 106 -4.27 -40.95 2.16
CA ASN A 106 -4.43 -39.55 1.79
C ASN A 106 -4.00 -39.32 0.34
N PHE A 107 -4.76 -38.50 -0.39
CA PHE A 107 -4.39 -38.07 -1.74
C PHE A 107 -3.33 -36.95 -1.71
N PHE A 108 -3.51 -35.98 -0.83
CA PHE A 108 -2.58 -34.88 -0.55
C PHE A 108 -1.84 -35.10 0.76
N ALA A 109 -0.62 -34.59 0.87
CA ALA A 109 0.11 -34.61 2.14
C ALA A 109 -0.66 -33.87 3.24
N ASP A 110 -0.53 -34.33 4.49
CA ASP A 110 -1.16 -33.67 5.63
C ASP A 110 -0.54 -32.28 5.86
N LEU A 111 -1.40 -31.26 5.87
CA LEU A 111 -1.02 -29.87 6.06
C LEU A 111 -1.19 -29.39 7.51
N SER A 112 -1.73 -30.24 8.40
CA SER A 112 -2.02 -29.87 9.81
C SER A 112 -0.78 -29.46 10.62
N GLY A 113 0.41 -29.86 10.18
CA GLY A 113 1.69 -29.45 10.77
C GLY A 113 2.13 -28.01 10.43
N TYR A 114 1.43 -27.32 9.53
CA TYR A 114 1.75 -25.96 9.10
C TYR A 114 0.67 -24.99 9.58
N THR A 115 1.08 -23.94 10.30
CA THR A 115 0.16 -22.89 10.76
C THR A 115 0.09 -21.69 9.82
N THR A 116 1.03 -21.60 8.87
CA THR A 116 1.08 -20.60 7.79
C THR A 116 1.68 -21.25 6.57
N ASN A 117 1.45 -20.67 5.39
CA ASN A 117 1.98 -21.14 4.12
C ASN A 117 1.52 -22.55 3.73
N GLN A 118 0.38 -23.04 4.23
CA GLN A 118 -0.18 -24.34 3.85
C GLN A 118 -0.25 -24.51 2.32
N ALA A 119 -0.61 -23.46 1.58
CA ALA A 119 -0.66 -23.50 0.12
C ALA A 119 0.69 -23.84 -0.52
N ARG A 120 1.81 -23.44 0.09
CA ARG A 120 3.16 -23.76 -0.41
C ARG A 120 3.57 -25.21 -0.17
N HIS A 121 2.91 -25.88 0.77
CA HIS A 121 3.20 -27.26 1.16
C HIS A 121 2.21 -28.27 0.55
N LEU A 122 1.21 -27.80 -0.21
CA LEU A 122 0.27 -28.65 -0.91
C LEU A 122 1.00 -29.51 -1.95
N GLN A 123 0.94 -30.82 -1.76
CA GLN A 123 1.59 -31.81 -2.62
C GLN A 123 0.79 -33.11 -2.63
N VAL A 124 0.82 -33.84 -3.73
CA VAL A 124 0.23 -35.19 -3.82
C VAL A 124 1.09 -36.14 -2.98
N ALA A 125 0.43 -36.91 -2.11
CA ALA A 125 1.07 -37.91 -1.25
C ALA A 125 1.24 -39.27 -1.94
N LEU A 126 0.40 -39.55 -2.94
CA LEU A 126 0.42 -40.80 -3.70
C LEU A 126 1.68 -40.89 -4.56
N THR A 127 2.24 -42.09 -4.65
CA THR A 127 3.45 -42.41 -5.44
C THR A 127 3.11 -43.05 -6.78
N GLY A 128 1.88 -43.57 -6.94
CA GLY A 128 1.45 -44.21 -8.18
C GLY A 128 -0.07 -44.22 -8.36
N GLY A 129 -0.51 -44.36 -9.62
CA GLY A 129 -1.94 -44.36 -9.96
C GLY A 129 -2.72 -45.55 -9.41
N ALA A 130 -2.04 -46.63 -9.01
CA ALA A 130 -2.67 -47.80 -8.42
C ALA A 130 -3.17 -47.57 -6.99
N GLU A 131 -2.71 -46.49 -6.34
CA GLU A 131 -3.11 -46.06 -4.99
C GLU A 131 -4.33 -45.11 -5.03
N ILE A 132 -4.81 -44.74 -6.22
CA ILE A 132 -5.96 -43.85 -6.37
C ILE A 132 -7.24 -44.62 -6.04
N ALA A 133 -7.86 -44.24 -4.93
CA ALA A 133 -9.05 -44.87 -4.36
C ALA A 133 -10.34 -44.38 -5.05
N ALA A 134 -10.49 -44.69 -6.34
CA ALA A 134 -11.60 -44.22 -7.17
C ALA A 134 -12.92 -44.99 -6.97
N ALA A 135 -12.86 -46.25 -6.54
CA ALA A 135 -14.05 -47.09 -6.40
C ALA A 135 -14.81 -46.81 -5.11
N GLY A 136 -16.15 -46.89 -5.16
CA GLY A 136 -17.02 -46.58 -4.02
C GLY A 136 -17.25 -47.73 -3.03
N GLN A 137 -16.93 -48.97 -3.42
CA GLN A 137 -17.27 -50.17 -2.66
C GLN A 137 -16.13 -51.22 -2.72
N PRO A 138 -16.05 -52.13 -1.74
CA PRO A 138 -15.08 -53.21 -1.77
C PRO A 138 -15.38 -54.18 -2.93
N ASN A 139 -14.34 -54.72 -3.57
CA ASN A 139 -14.43 -55.65 -4.71
C ASN A 139 -15.24 -55.11 -5.91
N ALA A 140 -15.21 -53.79 -6.12
CA ALA A 140 -15.87 -53.16 -7.26
C ALA A 140 -15.37 -53.73 -8.60
N ALA A 141 -16.25 -53.72 -9.60
CA ALA A 141 -15.88 -54.11 -10.95
C ALA A 141 -14.79 -53.16 -11.50
N PRO A 142 -13.87 -53.64 -12.36
CA PRO A 142 -12.94 -52.76 -13.05
C PRO A 142 -13.67 -51.59 -13.73
N GLY A 143 -13.30 -50.36 -13.39
CA GLY A 143 -13.91 -49.15 -13.92
C GLY A 143 -14.90 -48.43 -13.00
N ASP A 144 -15.17 -48.93 -11.79
CA ASP A 144 -15.92 -48.18 -10.78
C ASP A 144 -15.21 -46.87 -10.42
N ASN A 145 -15.94 -45.77 -10.52
CA ASN A 145 -15.47 -44.41 -10.28
C ASN A 145 -16.36 -43.63 -9.30
N GLU A 146 -17.17 -44.34 -8.49
CA GLU A 146 -18.17 -43.71 -7.63
C GLU A 146 -17.52 -42.76 -6.61
N ASN A 147 -16.37 -43.14 -6.03
CA ASN A 147 -15.65 -42.27 -5.11
C ASN A 147 -15.01 -41.08 -5.83
N ALA A 148 -14.50 -41.30 -7.05
CA ALA A 148 -13.98 -40.21 -7.87
C ALA A 148 -15.08 -39.17 -8.22
N LEU A 149 -16.32 -39.61 -8.46
CA LEU A 149 -17.47 -38.71 -8.65
C LEU A 149 -17.80 -37.93 -7.38
N ARG A 150 -17.69 -38.54 -6.18
CA ARG A 150 -17.84 -37.83 -4.91
C ARG A 150 -16.76 -36.76 -4.71
N ILE A 151 -15.51 -37.08 -5.02
CA ILE A 151 -14.39 -36.13 -4.96
C ILE A 151 -14.63 -34.98 -5.94
N ALA A 152 -15.07 -35.26 -7.17
CA ALA A 152 -15.40 -34.22 -8.14
C ALA A 152 -16.56 -33.32 -7.67
N ALA A 153 -17.56 -33.88 -6.99
CA ALA A 153 -18.68 -33.11 -6.44
C ALA A 153 -18.27 -32.15 -5.31
N LEU A 154 -17.10 -32.33 -4.69
CA LEU A 154 -16.61 -31.42 -3.64
C LEU A 154 -16.44 -29.98 -4.14
N GLU A 155 -16.15 -29.78 -5.44
CA GLU A 155 -15.98 -28.46 -6.07
C GLU A 155 -17.11 -27.48 -5.71
N VAL A 156 -18.35 -27.97 -5.70
CA VAL A 156 -19.56 -27.17 -5.46
C VAL A 156 -20.28 -27.52 -4.16
N ALA A 157 -20.00 -28.69 -3.58
CA ALA A 157 -20.71 -29.17 -2.40
C ALA A 157 -19.99 -28.86 -1.07
N HIS A 158 -18.66 -28.69 -1.10
CA HIS A 158 -17.87 -28.39 0.08
C HIS A 158 -17.68 -26.87 0.22
N THR A 159 -17.83 -26.36 1.44
CA THR A 159 -17.61 -24.94 1.74
C THR A 159 -16.25 -24.73 2.38
N VAL A 160 -15.61 -23.59 2.12
CA VAL A 160 -14.26 -23.27 2.59
C VAL A 160 -14.28 -22.65 4.00
N GLY A 161 -13.60 -23.30 4.95
CA GLY A 161 -13.34 -22.81 6.29
C GLY A 161 -14.62 -22.54 7.06
N THR A 162 -14.84 -21.29 7.44
CA THR A 162 -16.10 -20.83 8.04
C THR A 162 -16.99 -20.07 7.05
N SER A 163 -16.58 -19.93 5.79
CA SER A 163 -17.41 -19.29 4.77
C SER A 163 -18.50 -20.25 4.29
N SER A 164 -19.52 -19.69 3.65
CA SER A 164 -20.58 -20.45 2.99
C SER A 164 -20.27 -20.71 1.51
N ASP A 165 -19.07 -20.37 1.06
CA ASP A 165 -18.70 -20.36 -0.35
C ASP A 165 -18.07 -21.70 -0.72
N SER A 166 -18.46 -22.21 -1.89
CA SER A 166 -17.82 -23.37 -2.51
C SER A 166 -16.37 -23.06 -2.93
N PHE A 167 -15.61 -24.09 -3.35
CA PHE A 167 -14.23 -23.88 -3.80
C PHE A 167 -14.14 -22.90 -4.99
N ASP A 168 -15.05 -23.01 -5.95
CA ASP A 168 -15.11 -22.12 -7.12
C ASP A 168 -15.49 -20.68 -6.74
N GLU A 169 -16.49 -20.52 -5.87
CA GLU A 169 -16.94 -19.20 -5.40
C GLU A 169 -15.86 -18.51 -4.58
N PHE A 170 -15.21 -19.22 -3.66
CA PHE A 170 -14.14 -18.68 -2.82
C PHE A 170 -12.95 -18.22 -3.67
N PHE A 171 -12.51 -19.05 -4.62
CA PHE A 171 -11.41 -18.67 -5.52
C PHE A 171 -11.80 -17.49 -6.44
N SER A 172 -13.03 -17.49 -6.96
CA SER A 172 -13.55 -16.38 -7.76
C SER A 172 -13.59 -15.06 -6.97
N GLN A 173 -13.98 -15.11 -5.70
CA GLN A 173 -13.96 -13.95 -4.81
C GLN A 173 -12.55 -13.45 -4.53
N LEU A 174 -11.57 -14.36 -4.38
CA LEU A 174 -10.17 -14.01 -4.20
C LEU A 174 -9.65 -13.22 -5.41
N VAL A 175 -9.88 -13.72 -6.63
CA VAL A 175 -9.51 -13.04 -7.88
C VAL A 175 -10.26 -11.71 -8.02
N ALA A 176 -11.55 -11.68 -7.70
CA ALA A 176 -12.35 -10.46 -7.75
C ALA A 176 -11.83 -9.40 -6.77
N THR A 177 -11.39 -9.80 -5.57
CA THR A 177 -10.81 -8.88 -4.57
C THR A 177 -9.58 -8.17 -5.12
N VAL A 178 -8.70 -8.88 -5.81
CA VAL A 178 -7.53 -8.28 -6.51
C VAL A 178 -7.97 -7.31 -7.59
N GLY A 179 -8.94 -7.69 -8.43
CA GLY A 179 -9.45 -6.83 -9.49
C GLY A 179 -10.10 -5.55 -8.96
N ILE A 180 -10.92 -5.66 -7.90
CA ILE A 180 -11.59 -4.54 -7.25
C ILE A 180 -10.56 -3.61 -6.60
N GLU A 181 -9.57 -4.16 -5.87
CA GLU A 181 -8.55 -3.36 -5.22
C GLU A 181 -7.66 -2.62 -6.24
N ALA A 182 -7.31 -3.28 -7.35
CA ALA A 182 -6.58 -2.63 -8.44
C ALA A 182 -7.39 -1.48 -9.07
N ALA A 183 -8.67 -1.69 -9.36
CA ALA A 183 -9.54 -0.67 -9.94
C ALA A 183 -9.76 0.52 -8.98
N ARG A 184 -9.93 0.25 -7.69
CA ARG A 184 -10.04 1.28 -6.64
C ARG A 184 -8.76 2.11 -6.55
N ASN A 185 -7.61 1.46 -6.56
CA ASN A 185 -6.32 2.15 -6.51
C ASN A 185 -6.06 2.99 -7.76
N ASP A 186 -6.42 2.52 -8.95
CA ASP A 186 -6.31 3.31 -10.19
C ASP A 186 -7.17 4.59 -10.15
N LEU A 187 -8.43 4.45 -9.71
CA LEU A 187 -9.32 5.58 -9.53
C LEU A 187 -8.79 6.57 -8.48
N ALA A 188 -8.30 6.06 -7.33
CA ALA A 188 -7.76 6.89 -6.26
C ALA A 188 -6.50 7.66 -6.70
N VAL A 189 -5.59 6.99 -7.44
CA VAL A 189 -4.39 7.64 -7.99
C VAL A 189 -4.75 8.70 -9.01
N THR A 190 -5.72 8.43 -9.89
CA THR A 190 -6.19 9.40 -10.88
C THR A 190 -6.80 10.63 -10.21
N GLY A 191 -7.72 10.43 -9.25
CA GLY A 191 -8.31 11.53 -8.49
C GLY A 191 -7.28 12.35 -7.71
N ALA A 192 -6.29 11.69 -7.08
CA ALA A 192 -5.22 12.38 -6.36
C ALA A 192 -4.30 13.20 -7.31
N ARG A 193 -4.04 12.70 -8.52
CA ARG A 193 -3.30 13.44 -9.55
C ARG A 193 -4.07 14.67 -10.01
N ASP A 194 -5.35 14.53 -10.30
CA ASP A 194 -6.20 15.65 -10.73
C ASP A 194 -6.27 16.75 -9.67
N ALA A 195 -6.46 16.36 -8.41
CA ALA A 195 -6.42 17.29 -7.28
C ALA A 195 -5.06 17.99 -7.17
N THR A 196 -3.95 17.26 -7.38
CA THR A 196 -2.60 17.84 -7.38
C THR A 196 -2.42 18.87 -8.49
N VAL A 197 -2.89 18.57 -9.71
CA VAL A 197 -2.86 19.50 -10.85
C VAL A 197 -3.67 20.76 -10.55
N GLN A 198 -4.86 20.63 -9.96
CA GLN A 198 -5.68 21.78 -9.57
C GLN A 198 -4.98 22.67 -8.52
N LEU A 199 -4.39 22.05 -7.49
CA LEU A 199 -3.64 22.77 -6.46
C LEU A 199 -2.38 23.45 -7.03
N GLN A 200 -1.70 22.82 -7.98
CA GLN A 200 -0.58 23.43 -8.71
C GLN A 200 -1.04 24.66 -9.48
N ASN A 201 -2.13 24.57 -10.25
CA ASN A 201 -2.67 25.71 -10.98
C ASN A 201 -3.08 26.87 -10.05
N LEU A 202 -3.71 26.56 -8.91
CA LEU A 202 -4.04 27.57 -7.90
C LEU A 202 -2.78 28.23 -7.32
N ARG A 203 -1.80 27.42 -6.91
CA ARG A 203 -0.53 27.91 -6.40
C ARG A 203 0.17 28.79 -7.43
N ASP A 204 0.24 28.37 -8.69
CA ASP A 204 0.90 29.11 -9.76
C ASP A 204 0.14 30.39 -10.11
N GLY A 205 -1.19 30.45 -9.88
CA GLY A 205 -1.97 31.68 -9.96
C GLY A 205 -1.71 32.68 -8.83
N PHE A 206 -1.33 32.22 -7.63
CA PHE A 206 -0.96 33.09 -6.51
C PHE A 206 0.55 33.41 -6.43
N SER A 207 1.39 32.48 -6.86
CA SER A 207 2.86 32.57 -6.86
C SER A 207 3.40 33.08 -8.19
N GLY A 208 2.56 33.16 -9.21
CA GLY A 208 2.86 33.82 -10.47
C GLY A 208 2.95 35.32 -10.23
N VAL A 209 4.16 35.85 -10.33
CA VAL A 209 4.43 37.29 -10.34
C VAL A 209 3.49 37.95 -11.35
N SER A 210 2.58 38.80 -10.87
CA SER A 210 1.71 39.58 -11.74
C SER A 210 2.54 40.69 -12.37
N LEU A 211 2.91 40.55 -13.64
CA LEU A 211 3.60 41.59 -14.40
C LEU A 211 2.85 42.93 -14.37
N GLU A 212 1.52 42.90 -14.25
CA GLU A 212 0.70 44.10 -14.12
C GLU A 212 0.91 44.78 -12.76
N GLU A 213 1.00 44.02 -11.67
CA GLU A 213 1.26 44.55 -10.32
C GLU A 213 2.72 45.02 -10.18
N GLU A 214 3.69 44.26 -10.71
CA GLU A 214 5.08 44.72 -10.81
C GLU A 214 5.22 45.97 -11.70
N MET A 215 4.42 46.10 -12.77
CA MET A 215 4.43 47.29 -13.63
C MET A 215 3.74 48.48 -12.95
N ILE A 216 2.69 48.26 -12.17
CA ILE A 216 2.06 49.30 -11.34
C ILE A 216 3.05 49.78 -10.27
N ASP A 217 3.74 48.87 -9.60
CA ASP A 217 4.78 49.19 -8.62
C ASP A 217 5.94 49.93 -9.28
N LEU A 218 6.39 49.50 -10.47
CA LEU A 218 7.41 50.19 -11.24
C LEU A 218 6.98 51.62 -11.62
N ILE A 219 5.75 51.80 -12.10
CA ILE A 219 5.18 53.12 -12.41
C ILE A 219 5.07 53.98 -11.15
N GLN A 220 4.71 53.38 -10.02
CA GLN A 220 4.65 54.06 -8.73
C GLN A 220 6.05 54.51 -8.28
N TYR A 221 7.07 53.66 -8.39
CA TYR A 221 8.45 54.01 -8.12
C TYR A 221 8.95 55.11 -9.07
N GLN A 222 8.62 55.03 -10.37
CA GLN A 222 8.97 56.06 -11.35
C GLN A 222 8.33 57.42 -11.01
N ARG A 223 7.02 57.44 -10.71
CA ARG A 223 6.32 58.66 -10.28
C ARG A 223 6.85 59.21 -8.95
N GLY A 224 7.21 58.33 -8.02
CA GLY A 224 7.84 58.67 -6.76
C GLY A 224 9.22 59.33 -6.95
N PHE A 225 10.03 58.78 -7.85
CA PHE A 225 11.32 59.36 -8.25
C PHE A 225 11.15 60.72 -8.94
N GLU A 226 10.22 60.84 -9.89
CA GLU A 226 9.93 62.12 -10.57
C GLU A 226 9.41 63.19 -9.60
N SER A 227 8.53 62.82 -8.66
CA SER A 227 8.04 63.71 -7.63
C SER A 227 9.15 64.15 -6.67
N SER A 228 10.01 63.22 -6.26
CA SER A 228 11.17 63.52 -5.41
C SER A 228 12.19 64.43 -6.12
N ALA A 229 12.40 64.24 -7.42
CA ALA A 229 13.26 65.10 -8.24
C ALA A 229 12.68 66.52 -8.39
N LYS A 230 11.37 66.66 -8.61
CA LYS A 230 10.70 67.98 -8.62
C LYS A 230 10.75 68.66 -7.26
N PHE A 231 10.58 67.90 -6.17
CA PHE A 231 10.74 68.42 -4.82
C PHE A 231 12.17 68.92 -4.58
N LEU A 232 13.20 68.17 -5.01
CA LEU A 232 14.58 68.63 -4.94
C LEU A 232 14.82 69.92 -5.75
N SER A 233 14.27 70.00 -6.97
CA SER A 233 14.39 71.19 -7.83
C SER A 233 13.74 72.42 -7.19
N THR A 234 12.56 72.26 -6.60
CA THR A 234 11.86 73.36 -5.91
C THR A 234 12.57 73.78 -4.63
N VAL A 235 13.18 72.84 -3.90
CA VAL A 235 14.05 73.16 -2.75
C VAL A 235 15.31 73.91 -3.21
N ASP A 236 15.93 73.52 -4.32
CA ASP A 236 17.10 74.19 -4.89
C ASP A 236 16.78 75.62 -5.37
N GLU A 237 15.61 75.82 -6.00
CA GLU A 237 15.10 77.14 -6.36
C GLU A 237 14.83 78.02 -5.12
N MET A 238 14.22 77.45 -4.07
CA MET A 238 14.01 78.17 -2.80
C MET A 238 15.32 78.53 -2.11
N MET A 239 16.30 77.62 -2.10
CA MET A 239 17.64 77.87 -1.57
C MET A 239 18.35 78.98 -2.36
N THR A 240 18.25 78.97 -3.69
CA THR A 240 18.79 80.01 -4.55
C THR A 240 18.12 81.37 -4.32
N ALA A 241 16.79 81.40 -4.16
CA ALA A 241 16.04 82.63 -3.85
C ALA A 241 16.43 83.20 -2.47
N ILE A 242 16.60 82.35 -1.46
CA ILE A 242 17.08 82.78 -0.13
C ILE A 242 18.51 83.32 -0.21
N LEU A 243 19.38 82.71 -1.01
CA LEU A 243 20.75 83.18 -1.20
C LEU A 243 20.81 84.52 -1.96
N GLN A 244 19.91 84.75 -2.92
CA GLN A 244 19.80 86.03 -3.66
C GLN A 244 19.19 87.15 -2.83
N LEU A 245 18.34 86.84 -1.83
CA LEU A 245 17.79 87.82 -0.88
C LEU A 245 18.80 88.27 0.19
N ARG A 246 19.97 87.63 0.29
CA ARG A 246 21.01 87.92 1.30
C ARG A 246 22.30 88.52 0.71
N GLY A 247 22.27 88.97 -0.55
CA GLY A 247 23.28 89.81 -1.18
C GLY A 247 22.69 91.17 -1.54
#